data_AF-A0A9X3MSH6-F1
#
_entry.id   AF-A0A9X3MSH6-F1
#
_cell.length_a   1.000
_cell.length_b   1.000
_cell.length_c   1.000
_cell.angle_alpha   90.00
_cell.angle_beta   90.00
_cell.angle_gamma   90.00
#
_symmetry.space_group_name_H-M   'P 1'
#
loop_
_entity.id
_entity.type
_entity.pdbx_description
1 polymer ?
#
loop_
_entity_poly.entity_id
_entity_poly.type
_entity_poly.pdbx_seq_one_letter_code
_entity_poly.pdbx_strand_id
1 'polypeptide(L)'
;MRGTDGAGSTRRVRLQATALGAIVAVDGIVASFLGAPAWLAVLYVVLGCALAWARIAFARPRRGAAPEPPPAESPAVATTADAGAAAARRAIGYTCVPNTSNGDLRGHTEDVTAFCEERGLALQTVVHDVESPGPESRPTLAWALEQIAKQQAEVLVVPRLRDLSSNVANLAPLLRWFESDQRTLMALDLQLDTSTEAGRLAAVAIVGVGGWEHERISERTRRGLEAARSRGGAQGRTAVADIPELQERIARLRDEGMTLQAIADVLNEEGVPTLRGGAMWRPSSVQRATGYRRPSAATRGIELPKLKPPEI
;
A
#
# COMPACT_ATOMS: atom_id res chain seq x y z
N MET A 1 10.76 -35.04 24.59
CA MET A 1 9.78 -35.37 23.53
C MET A 1 10.18 -34.61 22.27
N ARG A 2 10.64 -35.32 21.24
CA ARG A 2 11.03 -34.82 19.90
C ARG A 2 9.94 -35.18 18.90
N GLY A 3 9.77 -34.36 17.86
CA GLY A 3 8.90 -34.58 16.70
C GLY A 3 7.58 -33.82 16.89
N THR A 4 7.09 -32.99 15.96
CA THR A 4 6.83 -33.36 14.56
C THR A 4 6.63 -32.17 13.59
N ASP A 5 7.14 -30.95 13.81
CA ASP A 5 6.65 -29.82 12.99
C ASP A 5 7.45 -29.50 11.70
N GLY A 6 8.62 -30.10 11.50
CA GLY A 6 9.47 -29.85 10.32
C GLY A 6 9.12 -30.64 9.05
N ALA A 7 8.33 -31.70 9.17
CA ALA A 7 8.02 -32.60 8.04
C ALA A 7 6.87 -32.07 7.15
N GLY A 8 6.06 -31.14 7.66
CA GLY A 8 4.88 -30.61 6.95
C GLY A 8 5.21 -29.56 5.87
N SER A 9 6.21 -28.71 6.09
CA SER A 9 6.57 -27.64 5.14
C SER A 9 7.36 -28.16 3.94
N THR A 10 8.29 -29.08 4.19
CA THR A 10 9.08 -29.76 3.14
C THR A 10 8.23 -30.61 2.21
N ARG A 11 7.10 -31.17 2.69
CA ARG A 11 6.17 -31.94 1.86
C ARG A 11 5.31 -31.04 0.96
N ARG A 12 4.85 -29.88 1.46
CA ARG A 12 4.05 -28.91 0.67
C ARG A 12 4.87 -28.24 -0.43
N VAL A 13 6.11 -27.85 -0.15
CA VAL A 13 7.01 -27.24 -1.15
C VAL A 13 7.39 -28.24 -2.25
N ARG A 14 7.60 -29.53 -1.90
CA ARG A 14 7.83 -30.60 -2.89
C ARG A 14 6.59 -30.86 -3.76
N LEU A 15 5.39 -30.85 -3.17
CA LEU A 15 4.13 -31.03 -3.92
C LEU A 15 3.83 -29.87 -4.89
N GLN A 16 4.12 -28.63 -4.49
CA GLN A 16 3.95 -27.45 -5.36
C GLN A 16 4.97 -27.41 -6.51
N ALA A 17 6.20 -27.85 -6.28
CA ALA A 17 7.22 -27.98 -7.33
C ALA A 17 6.86 -29.08 -8.35
N THR A 18 6.31 -30.20 -7.92
CA THR A 18 5.82 -31.26 -8.84
C THR A 18 4.60 -30.82 -9.64
N ALA A 19 3.71 -30.00 -9.08
CA ALA A 19 2.53 -29.49 -9.77
C ALA A 19 2.88 -28.48 -10.89
N LEU A 20 3.83 -27.57 -10.64
CA LEU A 20 4.30 -26.62 -11.66
C LEU A 20 5.06 -27.31 -12.79
N GLY A 21 5.87 -28.34 -12.49
CA GLY A 21 6.54 -29.14 -13.52
C GLY A 21 5.57 -29.93 -14.41
N ALA A 22 4.47 -30.44 -13.83
CA ALA A 22 3.44 -31.17 -14.59
C ALA A 22 2.65 -30.23 -15.53
N ILE A 23 2.35 -29.00 -15.12
CA ILE A 23 1.62 -28.03 -15.94
C ILE A 23 2.44 -27.63 -17.18
N VAL A 24 3.74 -27.37 -17.03
CA VAL A 24 4.62 -26.99 -18.15
C VAL A 24 4.84 -28.16 -19.12
N ALA A 25 4.87 -29.40 -18.63
CA ALA A 25 4.99 -30.59 -19.47
C ALA A 25 3.72 -30.87 -20.30
N VAL A 26 2.53 -30.63 -19.74
CA VAL A 26 1.25 -30.79 -20.46
C VAL A 26 1.11 -29.75 -21.58
N ASP A 27 1.54 -28.51 -21.34
CA ASP A 27 1.45 -27.43 -22.34
C ASP A 27 2.42 -27.64 -23.53
N GLY A 28 3.61 -28.19 -23.29
CA GLY A 28 4.55 -28.57 -24.35
C GLY A 28 4.05 -29.71 -25.24
N ILE A 29 3.24 -30.62 -24.69
CA ILE A 29 2.60 -31.70 -25.45
C ILE A 29 1.47 -31.13 -26.32
N VAL A 30 0.65 -30.21 -25.79
CA VAL A 30 -0.43 -29.53 -26.54
C VAL A 30 0.14 -28.69 -27.70
N ALA A 31 1.26 -27.98 -27.49
CA ALA A 31 1.95 -27.23 -28.54
C ALA A 31 2.48 -28.14 -29.68
N SER A 32 2.89 -29.37 -29.37
CA SER A 32 3.34 -30.35 -30.37
C SER A 32 2.19 -30.90 -31.22
N PHE A 33 0.99 -31.06 -30.64
CA PHE A 33 -0.22 -31.46 -31.39
C PHE A 33 -0.76 -30.35 -32.30
N LEU A 34 -0.37 -29.09 -32.09
CA LEU A 34 -0.76 -27.91 -32.89
C LEU A 34 0.25 -27.55 -34.00
N GLY A 35 1.24 -28.42 -34.28
CA GLY A 35 2.17 -28.25 -35.41
C GLY A 35 3.42 -27.42 -35.09
N ALA A 36 3.73 -27.18 -33.82
CA ALA A 36 5.00 -26.54 -33.45
C ALA A 36 6.19 -27.48 -33.74
N PRO A 37 7.33 -26.94 -34.20
CA PRO A 37 8.51 -27.74 -34.48
C PRO A 37 9.12 -28.32 -33.20
N ALA A 38 9.51 -29.61 -33.26
CA ALA A 38 9.91 -30.42 -32.09
C ALA A 38 11.06 -29.83 -31.24
N TRP A 39 11.88 -28.95 -31.81
CA TRP A 39 12.95 -28.26 -31.09
C TRP A 39 12.44 -27.30 -30.00
N LEU A 40 11.23 -26.74 -30.15
CA LEU A 40 10.61 -25.88 -29.14
C LEU A 40 10.25 -26.67 -27.88
N ALA A 41 9.73 -27.89 -28.02
CA ALA A 41 9.42 -28.74 -26.87
C ALA A 41 10.68 -29.05 -26.03
N VAL A 42 11.80 -29.32 -26.71
CA VAL A 42 13.10 -29.52 -26.06
C VAL A 42 13.55 -28.25 -25.32
N LEU A 43 13.39 -27.08 -25.93
CA LEU A 43 13.73 -25.79 -25.30
C LEU A 43 12.92 -25.55 -24.02
N TYR A 44 11.61 -25.83 -24.04
CA TYR A 44 10.72 -25.67 -22.88
C TYR A 44 11.07 -26.63 -21.74
N VAL A 45 11.39 -27.90 -22.05
CA VAL A 45 11.82 -28.87 -21.05
C VAL A 45 13.15 -28.46 -20.42
N VAL A 46 14.12 -28.02 -21.23
CA VAL A 46 15.42 -27.53 -20.73
C VAL A 46 15.26 -26.30 -19.84
N LEU A 47 14.43 -25.33 -20.25
CA LEU A 47 14.14 -24.14 -19.46
C LEU A 47 13.42 -24.48 -18.14
N GLY A 48 12.45 -25.39 -18.18
CA GLY A 48 11.76 -25.88 -16.98
C GLY A 48 12.70 -26.57 -15.99
N CYS A 49 13.58 -27.44 -16.49
CA CYS A 49 14.62 -28.10 -15.69
C CYS A 49 15.63 -27.10 -15.11
N ALA A 50 16.04 -26.09 -15.88
CA ALA A 50 16.96 -25.05 -15.44
C ALA A 50 16.35 -24.17 -14.32
N LEU A 51 15.08 -23.80 -14.44
CA LEU A 51 14.36 -23.03 -13.41
C LEU A 51 14.12 -23.86 -12.13
N ALA A 52 13.82 -25.15 -12.28
CA ALA A 52 13.69 -26.07 -11.15
C ALA A 52 15.04 -26.27 -10.44
N TRP A 53 16.13 -26.44 -11.20
CA TRP A 53 17.48 -26.57 -10.66
C TRP A 53 17.96 -25.29 -9.98
N ALA A 54 17.72 -24.11 -10.57
CA ALA A 54 18.04 -22.82 -9.97
C ALA A 54 17.32 -22.60 -8.63
N ARG A 55 16.05 -23.01 -8.52
CA ARG A 55 15.30 -22.97 -7.26
C ARG A 55 15.85 -23.92 -6.20
N ILE A 56 16.31 -25.11 -6.59
CA ILE A 56 16.92 -26.09 -5.65
C ILE A 56 18.32 -25.62 -5.24
N ALA A 57 19.10 -25.07 -6.16
CA ALA A 57 20.46 -24.59 -5.92
C ALA A 57 20.51 -23.30 -5.07
N PHE A 58 19.52 -22.43 -5.19
CA PHE A 58 19.40 -21.20 -4.38
C PHE A 58 18.53 -21.34 -3.12
N ALA A 59 17.84 -22.46 -2.93
CA ALA A 59 17.17 -22.76 -1.65
C ALA A 59 18.21 -23.23 -0.62
N ARG A 60 18.94 -22.28 -0.01
CA ARG A 60 19.87 -22.59 1.08
C ARG A 60 19.10 -23.08 2.32
N PRO A 61 19.48 -24.23 2.93
CA PRO A 61 18.96 -24.62 4.23
C PRO A 61 19.60 -23.75 5.33
N ARG A 62 18.79 -23.04 6.12
CA ARG A 62 19.23 -22.42 7.39
C ARG A 62 19.62 -23.54 8.36
N ARG A 63 20.91 -23.65 8.73
CA ARG A 63 21.34 -24.35 9.96
C ARG A 63 22.75 -23.96 10.41
N GLY A 64 22.80 -23.47 11.66
CA GLY A 64 23.80 -23.81 12.68
C GLY A 64 25.25 -23.36 12.48
N ALA A 65 25.70 -22.41 13.31
CA ALA A 65 27.08 -21.94 13.39
C ALA A 65 28.09 -23.05 13.81
N ALA A 66 29.23 -23.07 13.12
CA ALA A 66 30.54 -23.56 13.57
C ALA A 66 31.62 -22.73 12.84
N PRO A 67 32.80 -22.47 13.43
CA PRO A 67 33.67 -21.36 13.01
C PRO A 67 34.45 -21.69 11.73
N GLU A 68 34.43 -20.76 10.77
CA GLU A 68 35.15 -20.85 9.50
C GLU A 68 36.56 -20.24 9.65
N PRO A 69 37.62 -20.87 9.10
CA PRO A 69 38.96 -20.28 9.05
C PRO A 69 39.01 -19.13 8.03
N PRO A 70 39.88 -18.12 8.21
CA PRO A 70 39.82 -16.89 7.43
C PRO A 70 40.22 -17.11 5.97
N PRO A 71 39.43 -16.60 4.99
CA PRO A 71 39.84 -16.60 3.60
C PRO A 71 40.86 -15.50 3.31
N ALA A 72 41.84 -15.86 2.47
CA ALA A 72 42.96 -15.05 2.03
C ALA A 72 42.54 -13.73 1.36
N GLU A 73 43.33 -12.70 1.65
CA GLU A 73 43.25 -11.34 1.11
C GLU A 73 43.54 -11.27 -0.40
N SER A 74 42.76 -10.43 -1.11
CA SER A 74 43.23 -9.66 -2.27
C SER A 74 42.20 -8.62 -2.72
N PRO A 75 42.63 -7.45 -3.21
CA PRO A 75 43.33 -6.43 -2.44
C PRO A 75 42.47 -5.18 -2.23
N ALA A 76 42.83 -4.44 -1.19
CA ALA A 76 42.25 -3.16 -0.80
C ALA A 76 42.32 -2.10 -1.91
N VAL A 77 41.22 -1.35 -2.05
CA VAL A 77 41.29 0.08 -2.40
C VAL A 77 41.10 0.84 -1.10
N ALA A 78 41.99 1.78 -0.88
CA ALA A 78 42.34 2.39 0.39
C ALA A 78 41.17 3.02 1.17
N THR A 79 41.03 2.50 2.39
CA THR A 79 40.76 3.14 3.67
C THR A 79 40.98 4.66 3.71
N THR A 80 39.95 5.40 4.16
CA THR A 80 40.14 6.31 5.31
C THR A 80 39.17 5.86 6.39
N ALA A 81 39.72 5.10 7.34
CA ALA A 81 39.10 4.78 8.59
C ALA A 81 39.32 5.98 9.50
N ASP A 82 38.28 6.78 9.63
CA ASP A 82 38.02 7.51 10.87
C ASP A 82 36.51 7.64 11.05
N ALA A 83 35.91 6.69 11.77
CA ALA A 83 34.63 6.86 12.46
C ALA A 83 34.56 5.77 13.52
N GLY A 84 34.67 6.15 14.79
CA GLY A 84 34.47 5.26 15.93
C GLY A 84 33.17 4.48 15.78
N ALA A 85 33.17 3.22 16.26
CA ALA A 85 32.07 2.26 16.24
C ALA A 85 30.69 2.94 16.11
N ALA A 86 30.22 3.09 14.86
CA ALA A 86 28.99 3.80 14.57
C ALA A 86 27.86 3.07 15.28
N ALA A 87 27.21 3.73 16.24
CA ALA A 87 26.09 3.16 16.95
C ALA A 87 25.04 2.67 15.94
N ALA A 88 24.51 1.45 16.16
CA ALA A 88 23.52 0.85 15.28
C ALA A 88 22.35 1.83 15.05
N ARG A 89 22.03 2.09 13.77
CA ARG A 89 20.97 3.03 13.39
C ARG A 89 19.64 2.57 13.96
N ARG A 90 18.91 3.50 14.57
CA ARG A 90 17.64 3.20 15.25
C ARG A 90 16.53 2.99 14.22
N ALA A 91 15.81 1.88 14.32
CA ALA A 91 14.76 1.51 13.39
C ALA A 91 13.39 1.32 14.07
N ILE A 92 12.33 1.67 13.35
CA ILE A 92 10.95 1.36 13.69
C ILE A 92 10.37 0.48 12.58
N GLY A 93 9.78 -0.65 12.95
CA GLY A 93 9.01 -1.49 12.06
C GLY A 93 7.57 -1.00 11.93
N TYR A 94 7.01 -1.04 10.72
CA TYR A 94 5.60 -0.74 10.48
C TYR A 94 4.95 -1.75 9.54
N THR A 95 3.74 -2.20 9.87
CA THR A 95 2.92 -3.03 8.96
C THR A 95 1.45 -2.63 8.99
N CYS A 96 0.76 -2.86 7.88
CA CYS A 96 -0.69 -2.69 7.78
C CYS A 96 -1.30 -4.03 7.38
N VAL A 97 -2.27 -4.51 8.17
CA VAL A 97 -2.90 -5.82 7.98
C VAL A 97 -4.41 -5.70 7.77
N PRO A 98 -5.04 -6.57 6.96
CA PRO A 98 -6.48 -6.52 6.72
C PRO A 98 -7.31 -6.82 7.96
N ASN A 99 -6.75 -7.57 8.91
CA ASN A 99 -7.35 -7.83 10.21
C ASN A 99 -6.26 -8.17 11.23
N THR A 100 -6.60 -8.15 12.50
CA THR A 100 -5.70 -8.52 13.59
C THR A 100 -5.64 -10.04 13.82
N SER A 101 -6.11 -10.87 12.88
CA SER A 101 -6.01 -12.32 13.03
C SER A 101 -4.54 -12.70 13.02
N ASN A 102 -4.09 -13.38 14.07
CA ASN A 102 -2.68 -13.45 14.50
C ASN A 102 -1.64 -13.95 13.48
N GLY A 103 -2.03 -14.53 12.34
CA GLY A 103 -1.09 -15.13 11.38
C GLY A 103 -0.23 -14.10 10.64
N ASP A 104 -0.89 -13.12 10.00
CA ASP A 104 -0.21 -12.17 9.10
C ASP A 104 0.66 -11.17 9.88
N LEU A 105 0.14 -10.65 10.99
CA LEU A 105 0.87 -9.73 11.87
C LEU A 105 2.15 -10.37 12.41
N ARG A 106 2.05 -11.62 12.87
CA ARG A 106 3.19 -12.33 13.44
C ARG A 106 4.27 -12.57 12.38
N GLY A 107 3.87 -13.06 11.19
CA GLY A 107 4.80 -13.28 10.09
C GLY A 107 5.55 -12.00 9.68
N HIS A 108 4.81 -10.90 9.47
CA HIS A 108 5.43 -9.61 9.15
C HIS A 108 6.35 -9.07 10.24
N THR A 109 6.00 -9.28 11.52
CA THR A 109 6.83 -8.86 12.65
C THR A 109 8.13 -9.67 12.70
N GLU A 110 8.04 -10.99 12.49
CA GLU A 110 9.21 -11.88 12.42
C GLU A 110 10.12 -11.51 11.24
N ASP A 111 9.55 -11.22 10.06
CA ASP A 111 10.31 -10.80 8.88
C ASP A 111 11.04 -9.46 9.10
N VAL A 112 10.36 -8.46 9.67
CA VAL A 112 10.98 -7.15 9.98
C VAL A 112 12.08 -7.30 11.02
N THR A 113 11.87 -8.13 12.04
CA THR A 113 12.87 -8.38 13.09
C THR A 113 14.11 -9.02 12.50
N ALA A 114 13.94 -10.11 11.73
CA ALA A 114 15.05 -10.79 11.07
C ALA A 114 15.81 -9.86 10.12
N PHE A 115 15.10 -9.04 9.35
CA PHE A 115 15.73 -8.07 8.45
C PHE A 115 16.56 -7.02 9.22
N CYS A 116 16.06 -6.51 10.34
CA CYS A 116 16.79 -5.56 11.16
C CYS A 116 18.06 -6.19 11.75
N GLU A 117 17.98 -7.42 12.24
CA GLU A 117 19.13 -8.18 12.75
C GLU A 117 20.19 -8.40 11.66
N GLU A 118 19.76 -8.85 10.48
CA GLU A 118 20.64 -9.08 9.32
C GLU A 118 21.35 -7.80 8.84
N ARG A 119 20.72 -6.63 9.03
CA ARG A 119 21.26 -5.32 8.64
C ARG A 119 21.98 -4.58 9.78
N GLY A 120 22.03 -5.14 10.99
CA GLY A 120 22.62 -4.49 12.17
C GLY A 120 21.86 -3.23 12.62
N LEU A 121 20.55 -3.19 12.42
CA LEU A 121 19.68 -2.08 12.85
C LEU A 121 19.17 -2.30 14.28
N ALA A 122 19.14 -1.24 15.08
CA ALA A 122 18.56 -1.26 16.41
C ALA A 122 17.04 -1.09 16.33
N LEU A 123 16.31 -2.20 16.14
CA LEU A 123 14.85 -2.21 16.08
C LEU A 123 14.24 -1.89 17.46
N GLN A 124 13.54 -0.76 17.55
CA GLN A 124 12.91 -0.30 18.80
C GLN A 124 11.57 -0.97 19.05
N THR A 125 10.73 -1.04 18.02
CA THR A 125 9.37 -1.56 18.09
C THR A 125 8.85 -1.85 16.67
N VAL A 126 7.86 -2.74 16.58
CA VAL A 126 7.06 -2.94 15.37
C VAL A 126 5.63 -2.52 15.68
N VAL A 127 5.18 -1.47 15.00
CA VAL A 127 3.83 -0.92 15.13
C VAL A 127 2.95 -1.34 13.95
N HIS A 128 1.63 -1.36 14.14
CA HIS A 128 0.71 -1.78 13.10
C HIS A 128 -0.61 -1.01 13.08
N ASP A 129 -1.17 -0.86 11.88
CA ASP A 129 -2.53 -0.42 11.66
C ASP A 129 -3.37 -1.54 11.01
N VAL A 130 -4.70 -1.41 11.10
CA VAL A 130 -5.65 -2.26 10.39
C VAL A 130 -6.09 -1.55 9.11
N GLU A 131 -6.07 -2.27 7.99
CA GLU A 131 -6.48 -1.74 6.69
C GLU A 131 -7.98 -1.45 6.70
N SER A 132 -8.36 -0.27 6.24
CA SER A 132 -9.76 0.12 6.12
C SER A 132 -10.10 0.68 4.74
N PRO A 133 -11.31 0.42 4.23
CA PRO A 133 -11.79 0.93 2.95
C PRO A 133 -12.10 2.44 2.93
N GLY A 134 -11.91 3.18 4.03
CA GLY A 134 -12.19 4.62 4.12
C GLY A 134 -10.94 5.52 4.14
N PRO A 135 -11.11 6.87 4.12
CA PRO A 135 -10.05 7.82 4.44
C PRO A 135 -9.73 7.73 5.94
N GLU A 136 -9.13 6.62 6.35
CA GLU A 136 -8.77 6.37 7.73
C GLU A 136 -7.37 6.87 8.05
N SER A 137 -7.28 7.47 9.23
CA SER A 137 -6.00 7.84 9.81
C SER A 137 -5.24 6.55 10.12
N ARG A 138 -3.96 6.53 9.75
CA ARG A 138 -2.98 5.53 10.13
C ARG A 138 -2.24 6.04 11.38
N PRO A 139 -2.81 5.95 12.59
CA PRO A 139 -2.27 6.64 13.77
C PRO A 139 -0.89 6.11 14.13
N THR A 140 -0.64 4.80 13.97
CA THR A 140 0.65 4.22 14.32
C THR A 140 1.72 4.52 13.29
N LEU A 141 1.36 4.62 12.00
CA LEU A 141 2.26 5.16 10.98
C LEU A 141 2.61 6.63 11.25
N ALA A 142 1.61 7.45 11.59
CA ALA A 142 1.82 8.86 11.91
C ALA A 142 2.77 9.01 13.11
N TRP A 143 2.58 8.20 14.15
CA TRP A 143 3.50 8.11 15.28
C TRP A 143 4.91 7.72 14.83
N ALA A 144 5.08 6.66 14.03
CA ALA A 144 6.40 6.22 13.57
C ALA A 144 7.12 7.33 12.77
N LEU A 145 6.41 8.04 11.89
CA LEU A 145 6.95 9.17 11.14
C LEU A 145 7.32 10.34 12.06
N GLU A 146 6.55 10.59 13.11
CA GLU A 146 6.84 11.61 14.12
C GLU A 146 8.12 11.27 14.91
N GLN A 147 8.30 10.00 15.29
CA GLN A 147 9.52 9.54 15.95
C GLN A 147 10.76 9.74 15.08
N ILE A 148 10.63 9.50 13.77
CA ILE A 148 11.69 9.75 12.78
C ILE A 148 11.94 11.26 12.62
N ALA A 149 10.88 12.07 12.57
CA ALA A 149 11.00 13.53 12.50
C ALA A 149 11.72 14.13 13.73
N LYS A 150 11.48 13.55 14.91
CA LYS A 150 12.17 13.88 16.17
C LYS A 150 13.58 13.29 16.28
N GLN A 151 14.07 12.61 15.24
CA GLN A 151 15.36 11.92 15.21
C GLN A 151 15.51 10.82 16.29
N GLN A 152 14.39 10.35 16.85
CA GLN A 152 14.38 9.25 17.83
C GLN A 152 14.53 7.88 17.14
N ALA A 153 14.24 7.83 15.84
CA ALA A 153 14.58 6.77 14.92
C ALA A 153 15.09 7.37 13.60
N GLU A 154 15.85 6.60 12.84
CA GLU A 154 16.38 7.02 11.53
C GLU A 154 15.78 6.20 10.39
N VAL A 155 15.40 4.94 10.69
CA VAL A 155 14.97 3.97 9.69
C VAL A 155 13.52 3.55 9.93
N LEU A 156 12.70 3.63 8.89
CA LEU A 156 11.39 2.98 8.82
C LEU A 156 11.54 1.68 8.02
N VAL A 157 11.20 0.55 8.63
CA VAL A 157 11.24 -0.77 7.99
C VAL A 157 9.82 -1.26 7.77
N VAL A 158 9.47 -1.62 6.54
CA VAL A 158 8.14 -2.16 6.21
C VAL A 158 8.25 -3.50 5.48
N PRO A 159 7.39 -4.49 5.79
CA PRO A 159 7.37 -5.75 5.04
C PRO A 159 7.02 -5.51 3.58
N ARG A 160 6.05 -4.62 3.33
CA ARG A 160 5.57 -4.30 1.99
C ARG A 160 5.43 -2.81 1.79
N LEU A 161 5.82 -2.29 0.62
CA LEU A 161 5.69 -0.86 0.33
C LEU A 161 4.23 -0.37 0.36
N ARG A 162 3.30 -1.23 -0.08
CA ARG A 162 1.84 -0.97 0.00
C ARG A 162 1.30 -0.81 1.42
N ASP A 163 2.03 -1.28 2.43
CA ASP A 163 1.60 -1.11 3.82
C ASP A 163 1.58 0.38 4.16
N LEU A 164 2.39 1.24 3.52
CA LEU A 164 2.41 2.69 3.75
C LEU A 164 1.20 3.41 3.14
N SER A 165 0.66 2.92 2.04
CA SER A 165 -0.48 3.52 1.35
C SER A 165 -1.13 2.55 0.38
N SER A 166 -2.47 2.52 0.36
CA SER A 166 -3.27 1.79 -0.63
C SER A 166 -3.30 2.47 -2.01
N ASN A 167 -2.81 3.70 -2.11
CA ASN A 167 -2.75 4.49 -3.35
C ASN A 167 -1.33 4.98 -3.61
N VAL A 168 -0.80 4.68 -4.81
CA VAL A 168 0.55 5.10 -5.22
C VAL A 168 0.69 6.63 -5.28
N ALA A 169 -0.38 7.36 -5.62
CA ALA A 169 -0.38 8.83 -5.60
C ALA A 169 -0.12 9.39 -4.19
N ASN A 170 -0.59 8.69 -3.15
CA ASN A 170 -0.36 9.07 -1.74
C ASN A 170 1.01 8.61 -1.22
N LEU A 171 1.71 7.72 -1.94
CA LEU A 171 3.05 7.25 -1.59
C LEU A 171 4.13 8.27 -1.98
N ALA A 172 3.91 9.04 -3.05
CA ALA A 172 4.89 9.98 -3.57
C ALA A 172 5.37 11.06 -2.59
N PRO A 173 4.49 11.73 -1.82
CA PRO A 173 4.94 12.66 -0.78
C PRO A 173 5.78 11.98 0.30
N LEU A 174 5.46 10.73 0.65
CA LEU A 174 6.16 9.97 1.67
C LEU A 174 7.56 9.55 1.19
N LEU A 175 7.69 9.05 -0.04
CA LEU A 175 9.00 8.72 -0.62
C LEU A 175 9.90 9.96 -0.71
N ARG A 176 9.36 11.11 -1.16
CA ARG A 176 10.09 12.39 -1.13
C ARG A 176 10.49 12.82 0.28
N TRP A 177 9.65 12.56 1.27
CA TRP A 177 9.98 12.83 2.66
C TRP A 177 11.14 11.97 3.17
N PHE A 178 11.41 10.81 2.57
CA PHE A 178 12.58 9.97 2.88
C PHE A 178 13.83 10.28 2.03
N GLU A 179 13.80 11.21 1.08
CA GLU A 179 14.96 11.56 0.23
C GLU A 179 16.11 12.26 0.98
N SER A 180 15.91 12.67 2.22
CA SER A 180 16.90 13.38 3.02
C SER A 180 17.83 12.43 3.77
N ASP A 181 19.11 12.78 3.83
CA ASP A 181 20.21 11.93 4.34
C ASP A 181 20.04 11.37 5.77
N GLN A 182 19.20 11.98 6.60
CA GLN A 182 18.97 11.54 7.99
C GLN A 182 17.84 10.51 8.13
N ARG A 183 17.15 10.17 7.03
CA ARG A 183 15.97 9.32 7.03
C ARG A 183 16.16 8.19 6.04
N THR A 184 15.68 7.01 6.40
CA THR A 184 15.74 5.85 5.50
C THR A 184 14.45 5.07 5.59
N LEU A 185 13.82 4.88 4.44
CA LEU A 185 12.81 3.85 4.22
C LEU A 185 13.48 2.59 3.67
N MET A 186 13.19 1.45 4.30
CA MET A 186 13.52 0.12 3.81
C MET A 186 12.23 -0.70 3.64
N ALA A 187 12.00 -1.25 2.44
CA ALA A 187 10.86 -2.12 2.15
C ALA A 187 11.34 -3.52 1.73
N LEU A 188 10.91 -4.56 2.44
CA LEU A 188 11.40 -5.93 2.26
C LEU A 188 10.94 -6.54 0.92
N ASP A 189 9.67 -6.36 0.55
CA ASP A 189 9.05 -6.92 -0.67
C ASP A 189 9.76 -6.52 -1.97
N LEU A 190 10.25 -5.28 -2.03
CA LEU A 190 10.95 -4.71 -3.18
C LEU A 190 12.46 -4.62 -2.99
N GLN A 191 12.98 -5.08 -1.85
CA GLN A 191 14.37 -4.85 -1.43
C GLN A 191 14.79 -3.37 -1.57
N LEU A 192 13.83 -2.47 -1.36
CA LEU A 192 14.01 -1.04 -1.50
C LEU A 192 14.80 -0.52 -0.30
N ASP A 193 15.89 0.18 -0.54
CA ASP A 193 16.69 0.81 0.50
C ASP A 193 17.10 2.23 0.08
N THR A 194 16.36 3.21 0.58
CA THR A 194 16.56 4.64 0.24
C THR A 194 17.85 5.24 0.83
N SER A 195 18.61 4.51 1.66
CA SER A 195 19.96 4.93 2.02
C SER A 195 20.96 4.77 0.87
N THR A 196 20.66 3.88 -0.07
CA THR A 196 21.48 3.62 -1.26
C THR A 196 21.06 4.48 -2.44
N GLU A 197 21.99 4.78 -3.34
CA GLU A 197 21.70 5.52 -4.58
C GLU A 197 20.71 4.77 -5.46
N ALA A 198 20.90 3.45 -5.61
CA ALA A 198 20.01 2.59 -6.37
C ALA A 198 18.58 2.60 -5.80
N GLY A 199 18.43 2.57 -4.47
CA GLY A 199 17.11 2.61 -3.83
C GLY A 199 16.44 3.98 -3.89
N ARG A 200 17.20 5.09 -3.85
CA ARG A 200 16.65 6.42 -4.12
C ARG A 200 16.13 6.54 -5.56
N LEU A 201 16.91 6.08 -6.54
CA LEU A 201 16.47 6.05 -7.95
C LEU A 201 15.23 5.16 -8.13
N ALA A 202 15.18 4.01 -7.48
CA ALA A 202 14.00 3.14 -7.48
C ALA A 202 12.78 3.82 -6.88
N ALA A 203 12.93 4.55 -5.77
CA ALA A 203 11.85 5.33 -5.17
C ALA A 203 11.32 6.41 -6.13
N VAL A 204 12.20 7.17 -6.80
CA VAL A 204 11.79 8.17 -7.80
C VAL A 204 11.05 7.52 -8.96
N ALA A 205 11.51 6.37 -9.45
CA ALA A 205 10.84 5.64 -10.53
C ALA A 205 9.44 5.17 -10.13
N ILE A 206 9.27 4.63 -8.91
CA ILE A 206 7.97 4.22 -8.36
C ILE A 206 7.01 5.41 -8.30
N VAL A 207 7.48 6.57 -7.84
CA VAL A 207 6.70 7.82 -7.83
C VAL A 207 6.26 8.22 -9.23
N GLY A 208 7.17 8.19 -10.20
CA GLY A 208 6.91 8.56 -11.59
C GLY A 208 5.85 7.67 -12.25
N VAL A 209 5.98 6.35 -12.11
CA VAL A 209 5.04 5.37 -12.69
C VAL A 209 3.66 5.48 -12.04
N GLY A 210 3.60 5.62 -10.72
CA GLY A 210 2.35 5.76 -9.98
C GLY A 210 1.55 7.01 -10.35
N GLY A 211 2.24 8.14 -10.51
CA GLY A 211 1.61 9.38 -10.96
C GLY A 211 1.04 9.26 -12.37
N TRP A 212 1.79 8.64 -13.29
CA TRP A 212 1.36 8.44 -14.67
C TRP A 212 0.12 7.54 -14.78
N GLU A 213 0.08 6.43 -14.06
CA GLU A 213 -1.09 5.53 -14.05
C GLU A 213 -2.33 6.24 -13.48
N HIS A 214 -2.15 7.00 -12.40
CA HIS A 214 -3.25 7.75 -11.79
C HIS A 214 -3.83 8.80 -12.74
N GLU A 215 -2.97 9.58 -13.40
CA GLU A 215 -3.41 10.58 -14.38
C GLU A 215 -4.16 9.91 -15.54
N ARG A 216 -3.66 8.79 -16.06
CA ARG A 216 -4.31 8.04 -17.14
C ARG A 216 -5.70 7.51 -16.74
N ILE A 217 -5.85 7.01 -15.52
CA ILE A 217 -7.15 6.56 -14.98
C ILE A 217 -8.09 7.76 -14.81
N SER A 218 -7.60 8.87 -14.25
CA SER A 218 -8.35 10.11 -14.07
C SER A 218 -8.85 10.65 -15.42
N GLU A 219 -7.98 10.71 -16.43
CA GLU A 219 -8.32 11.11 -17.79
C GLU A 219 -9.39 10.22 -18.42
N ARG A 220 -9.25 8.89 -18.30
CA ARG A 220 -10.24 7.94 -18.83
C ARG A 220 -11.60 8.13 -18.16
N THR A 221 -11.62 8.26 -16.83
CA THR A 221 -12.86 8.52 -16.08
C THR A 221 -13.48 9.84 -16.48
N ARG A 222 -12.68 10.91 -16.59
CA ARG A 222 -13.14 12.22 -17.02
C ARG A 222 -13.74 12.17 -18.43
N ARG A 223 -13.03 11.57 -19.39
CA ARG A 223 -13.55 11.38 -20.76
C ARG A 223 -14.80 10.52 -20.80
N GLY A 224 -14.87 9.47 -19.97
CA GLY A 224 -16.06 8.63 -19.82
C GLY A 224 -17.25 9.40 -19.27
N LEU A 225 -17.04 10.25 -18.25
CA LEU A 225 -18.06 11.13 -17.68
C LEU A 225 -18.49 12.21 -18.69
N GLU A 226 -17.56 12.82 -19.42
CA GLU A 226 -17.85 13.80 -20.47
C GLU A 226 -18.66 13.16 -21.61
N ALA A 227 -18.30 11.96 -22.06
CA ALA A 227 -19.06 11.21 -23.06
C ALA A 227 -20.42 10.72 -22.54
N ALA A 228 -20.56 10.45 -21.24
CA ALA A 228 -21.85 10.17 -20.62
C ALA A 228 -22.72 11.42 -20.59
N ARG A 229 -22.16 12.59 -20.21
CA ARG A 229 -22.86 13.89 -20.23
C ARG A 229 -23.34 14.24 -21.64
N SER A 230 -22.49 14.09 -22.66
CA SER A 230 -22.85 14.41 -24.05
C SER A 230 -23.95 13.50 -24.60
N ARG A 231 -24.15 12.32 -24.01
CA ARG A 231 -25.24 11.38 -24.32
C ARG A 231 -26.48 11.55 -23.43
N GLY A 232 -26.55 12.63 -22.65
CA GLY A 232 -27.68 12.91 -21.76
C GLY A 232 -27.71 12.07 -20.48
N GLY A 233 -26.62 11.36 -20.14
CA GLY A 233 -26.50 10.67 -18.85
C GLY A 233 -26.48 11.67 -17.70
N ALA A 234 -27.40 11.52 -16.75
CA ALA A 234 -27.51 12.40 -15.58
C ALA A 234 -26.19 12.47 -14.80
N GLN A 235 -25.76 13.69 -14.49
CA GLN A 235 -24.55 13.97 -13.74
C GLN A 235 -24.78 13.65 -12.25
N GLY A 236 -24.73 12.36 -11.91
CA GLY A 236 -24.93 11.89 -10.55
C GLY A 236 -26.40 11.75 -10.14
N ARG A 237 -26.60 11.48 -8.85
CA ARG A 237 -27.93 11.26 -8.25
C ARG A 237 -28.67 12.59 -8.15
N THR A 238 -29.92 12.62 -8.62
CA THR A 238 -30.83 13.78 -8.53
C THR A 238 -30.79 14.43 -7.14
N ALA A 239 -30.53 15.74 -7.13
CA ALA A 239 -30.46 16.58 -5.95
C ALA A 239 -31.60 17.60 -5.96
N VAL A 240 -31.88 18.19 -4.80
CA VAL A 240 -32.93 19.22 -4.68
C VAL A 240 -32.58 20.47 -5.49
N ALA A 241 -31.29 20.74 -5.67
CA ALA A 241 -30.81 21.80 -6.54
C ALA A 241 -31.15 21.60 -8.03
N ASP A 242 -31.52 20.38 -8.43
CA ASP A 242 -31.92 20.08 -9.82
C ASP A 242 -33.42 20.36 -10.06
N ILE A 243 -34.18 20.76 -9.02
CA ILE A 243 -35.61 21.09 -9.09
C ILE A 243 -35.80 22.51 -8.53
N PRO A 244 -35.75 23.54 -9.39
CA PRO A 244 -35.78 24.95 -8.98
C PRO A 244 -36.98 25.30 -8.09
N GLU A 245 -38.17 24.80 -8.43
CA GLU A 245 -39.41 25.07 -7.69
C GLU A 245 -39.34 24.57 -6.23
N LEU A 246 -38.79 23.37 -6.03
CA LEU A 246 -38.64 22.76 -4.71
C LEU A 246 -37.54 23.46 -3.90
N GLN A 247 -36.45 23.87 -4.56
CA GLN A 247 -35.38 24.63 -3.93
C GLN A 247 -35.86 26.01 -3.47
N GLU A 248 -36.51 26.77 -4.35
CA GLU A 248 -37.08 28.09 -4.05
C GLU A 248 -38.11 28.01 -2.93
N ARG A 249 -38.95 26.96 -2.94
CA ARG A 249 -39.90 26.71 -1.88
C ARG A 249 -39.23 26.47 -0.52
N ILE A 250 -38.22 25.61 -0.47
CA ILE A 250 -37.48 25.33 0.78
C ILE A 250 -36.73 26.58 1.26
N ALA A 251 -36.19 27.39 0.35
CA ALA A 251 -35.55 28.66 0.67
C ALA A 251 -36.55 29.67 1.25
N ARG A 252 -37.74 29.80 0.65
CA ARG A 252 -38.79 30.68 1.18
C ARG A 252 -39.24 30.28 2.59
N LEU A 253 -39.52 29.00 2.83
CA LEU A 253 -39.90 28.53 4.18
C LEU A 253 -38.78 28.77 5.21
N ARG A 254 -37.52 28.74 4.75
CA ARG A 254 -36.35 29.08 5.58
C ARG A 254 -36.33 30.56 5.93
N ASP A 255 -36.59 31.42 4.96
CA ASP A 255 -36.64 32.88 5.13
C ASP A 255 -37.80 33.32 6.03
N GLU A 256 -38.90 32.55 6.03
CA GLU A 256 -40.03 32.68 6.96
C GLU A 256 -39.69 32.23 8.41
N GLY A 257 -38.45 31.78 8.66
CA GLY A 257 -37.96 31.42 9.99
C GLY A 257 -38.27 29.99 10.43
N MET A 258 -38.82 29.15 9.55
CA MET A 258 -39.11 27.76 9.92
C MET A 258 -37.85 26.94 10.18
N THR A 259 -37.89 26.04 11.17
CA THR A 259 -36.78 25.13 11.48
C THR A 259 -36.61 24.05 10.40
N LEU A 260 -35.46 23.33 10.39
CA LEU A 260 -35.23 22.21 9.45
C LEU A 260 -36.20 21.07 9.67
N GLN A 261 -36.63 20.88 10.91
CA GLN A 261 -37.64 19.91 11.28
C GLN A 261 -39.01 20.33 10.76
N ALA A 262 -39.45 21.56 11.05
CA ALA A 262 -40.76 22.06 10.60
C ALA A 262 -40.91 22.01 9.07
N ILE A 263 -39.87 22.35 8.32
CA ILE A 263 -39.91 22.23 6.85
C ILE A 263 -39.99 20.78 6.39
N ALA A 264 -39.29 19.86 7.05
CA ALA A 264 -39.40 18.44 6.71
C ALA A 264 -40.81 17.91 6.98
N ASP A 265 -41.41 18.31 8.10
CA ASP A 265 -42.76 17.91 8.50
C ASP A 265 -43.81 18.43 7.51
N VAL A 266 -43.75 19.71 7.12
CA VAL A 266 -44.62 20.30 6.09
C VAL A 266 -44.52 19.54 4.76
N LEU A 267 -43.30 19.25 4.30
CA LEU A 267 -43.10 18.51 3.04
C LEU A 267 -43.64 17.07 3.13
N ASN A 268 -43.60 16.45 4.31
CA ASN A 268 -44.14 15.11 4.53
C ASN A 268 -45.66 15.10 4.61
N GLU A 269 -46.27 16.05 5.32
CA GLU A 269 -47.73 16.19 5.46
C GLU A 269 -48.41 16.41 4.12
N GLU A 270 -47.78 17.20 3.24
CA GLU A 270 -48.27 17.45 1.89
C GLU A 270 -47.96 16.34 0.89
N GLY A 271 -47.22 15.30 1.30
CA GLY A 271 -46.88 14.17 0.45
C GLY A 271 -45.86 14.48 -0.64
N VAL A 272 -44.99 15.48 -0.46
CA VAL A 272 -43.94 15.82 -1.44
C VAL A 272 -42.94 14.66 -1.56
N PRO A 273 -42.79 14.04 -2.75
CA PRO A 273 -41.90 12.89 -2.92
C PRO A 273 -40.43 13.23 -2.62
N THR A 274 -39.70 12.32 -1.98
CA THR A 274 -38.26 12.50 -1.79
C THR A 274 -37.49 12.10 -3.06
N LEU A 275 -36.45 12.86 -3.39
CA LEU A 275 -35.70 12.68 -4.66
C LEU A 275 -34.85 11.42 -4.72
N ARG A 276 -34.67 10.74 -3.58
CA ARG A 276 -33.81 9.56 -3.44
C ARG A 276 -34.59 8.32 -2.99
N GLY A 277 -35.92 8.34 -3.10
CA GLY A 277 -36.78 7.20 -2.71
C GLY A 277 -36.79 6.91 -1.20
N GLY A 278 -36.40 7.89 -0.38
CA GLY A 278 -36.59 7.81 1.07
C GLY A 278 -38.08 7.91 1.43
N ALA A 279 -38.49 7.20 2.47
CA ALA A 279 -39.89 7.16 2.91
C ALA A 279 -40.44 8.52 3.36
N MET A 280 -39.57 9.44 3.80
CA MET A 280 -39.94 10.77 4.27
C MET A 280 -38.76 11.74 4.21
N TRP A 281 -39.05 13.04 4.15
CA TRP A 281 -38.11 14.13 4.37
C TRP A 281 -37.57 14.08 5.79
N ARG A 282 -36.25 14.30 5.90
CA ARG A 282 -35.53 14.45 7.17
C ARG A 282 -34.89 15.84 7.22
N PRO A 283 -34.64 16.40 8.41
CA PRO A 283 -33.98 17.71 8.56
C PRO A 283 -32.66 17.80 7.80
N SER A 284 -31.87 16.73 7.77
CA SER A 284 -30.59 16.66 7.05
C SER A 284 -30.75 16.70 5.52
N SER A 285 -31.87 16.19 4.99
CA SER A 285 -32.21 16.28 3.57
C SER A 285 -32.58 17.72 3.20
N VAL A 286 -33.36 18.39 4.05
CA VAL A 286 -33.71 19.82 3.89
C VAL A 286 -32.45 20.69 4.01
N GLN A 287 -31.55 20.37 4.95
CA GLN A 287 -30.30 21.10 5.14
C GLN A 287 -29.45 21.07 3.86
N ARG A 288 -29.34 19.91 3.22
CA ARG A 288 -28.64 19.79 1.93
C ARG A 288 -29.33 20.57 0.81
N ALA A 289 -30.66 20.64 0.81
CA ALA A 289 -31.42 21.43 -0.16
C ALA A 289 -31.13 22.93 -0.06
N THR A 290 -30.85 23.43 1.15
CA THR A 290 -30.48 24.83 1.40
C THR A 290 -29.03 25.17 0.99
N GLY A 291 -28.33 24.25 0.29
CA GLY A 291 -26.95 24.46 -0.17
C GLY A 291 -25.87 24.07 0.85
N TYR A 292 -26.23 23.55 2.03
CA TYR A 292 -25.25 23.05 2.98
C TYR A 292 -24.47 21.87 2.39
N ARG A 293 -23.17 22.08 2.17
CA ARG A 293 -22.21 21.00 1.98
C ARG A 293 -21.58 20.67 3.32
N ARG A 294 -21.78 19.42 3.76
CA ARG A 294 -20.91 18.85 4.78
C ARG A 294 -19.47 19.04 4.28
N PRO A 295 -18.55 19.61 5.08
CA PRO A 295 -17.14 19.56 4.75
C PRO A 295 -16.84 18.10 4.42
N SER A 296 -16.29 17.82 3.23
CA SER A 296 -15.79 16.47 3.03
C SER A 296 -14.82 16.24 4.19
N ALA A 297 -14.77 15.04 4.75
CA ALA A 297 -13.54 14.64 5.41
C ALA A 297 -12.50 14.84 4.31
N ALA A 298 -11.77 15.96 4.33
CA ALA A 298 -10.67 16.18 3.41
C ALA A 298 -9.90 14.87 3.47
N THR A 299 -9.61 14.27 2.31
CA THR A 299 -8.80 13.07 2.22
C THR A 299 -7.62 13.29 3.15
N ARG A 300 -7.67 12.74 4.37
CA ARG A 300 -6.60 12.91 5.34
C ARG A 300 -5.58 11.92 4.85
N GLY A 301 -4.84 12.34 3.82
CA GLY A 301 -3.56 11.75 3.52
C GLY A 301 -2.72 11.80 4.79
N ILE A 302 -1.73 10.94 4.86
CA ILE A 302 -0.78 10.94 5.97
C ILE A 302 -0.25 12.37 6.14
N GLU A 303 -0.58 13.00 7.26
CA GLU A 303 -0.07 14.33 7.58
C GLU A 303 1.39 14.16 7.95
N LEU A 304 2.28 14.48 7.01
CA LEU A 304 3.72 14.33 7.23
C LEU A 304 4.18 15.37 8.24
N PRO A 305 4.99 14.99 9.24
CA PRO A 305 5.56 15.94 10.18
C PRO A 305 6.34 17.05 9.45
N LYS A 306 6.06 18.30 9.81
CA LYS A 306 6.83 19.45 9.32
C LYS A 306 8.27 19.34 9.82
N LEU A 307 9.22 19.46 8.90
CA LEU A 307 10.63 19.39 9.24
C LEU A 307 11.07 20.68 9.94
N LYS A 308 11.80 20.54 11.05
CA LYS A 308 12.52 21.67 11.63
C LYS A 308 13.66 22.03 10.64
N PRO A 309 13.79 23.30 10.21
CA PRO A 309 14.93 23.69 9.39
C PRO A 309 16.23 23.41 10.14
N PRO A 310 17.34 23.10 9.43
CA PRO A 310 18.63 22.89 10.08
C PRO A 310 18.99 24.13 10.90
N GLU A 311 19.40 23.94 12.15
CA GLU A 311 20.00 25.01 12.95
C GLU A 311 21.32 25.37 12.26
N ILE A 312 21.37 26.60 11.70
CA ILE A 312 22.55 27.20 11.05
C ILE A 312 23.47 27.75 12.13
#